data_AF-A0A239APX1-F1
#
_entry.id   AF-A0A239APX1-F1
#
_cell.length_a   1.000
_cell.length_b   1.000
_cell.length_c   1.000
_cell.angle_alpha   90.00
_cell.angle_beta   90.00
_cell.angle_gamma   90.00
#
_symmetry.space_group_name_H-M   'P 1'
#
loop_
_entity.id
_entity.type
_entity.pdbx_description
1 polymer ?
#
loop_
_entity_poly.entity_id
_entity_poly.type
_entity_poly.pdbx_seq_one_letter_code
_entity_poly.pdbx_strand_id
1 'polypeptide(L)'
;MTLDFSEFFRRYEAIIAEADQVFNTVKERYADNVRCEKGCCDCCHALFDLTLVEALYLNANFLGRFSGKAKSAVLERADEADRLVHRLKRDAFKAVQEGAKSQDILAQMAKVRVRCPLLDDNGACLMYDKRPVTCRIYGVPTAIGGQAHTCGKSGFEKGKAYPTVYLDRIQDKLYALSHELAATLGSRYTELGELLVPPSLALMTEYSEEYLGIGPAPKEETVTLKDPPAPKAAAPAAPAAPAAPAAPAAPAAPAAPAAPARPRAQAAPKAKPGKGMPACAGCSPESKPGGCAGCTPQSFTIGQAPAKPAKTAGKKSAASKKAKG
;
A
#
# COMPACT_ATOMS: atom_id res chain seq x y z
N MET A 1 11.11 -10.29 -31.74
CA MET A 1 10.90 -8.88 -32.12
C MET A 1 11.10 -8.03 -30.88
N THR A 2 11.39 -6.73 -30.97
CA THR A 2 11.42 -5.89 -29.76
C THR A 2 9.96 -5.62 -29.36
N LEU A 3 9.57 -6.08 -28.17
CA LEU A 3 8.22 -5.82 -27.65
C LEU A 3 8.06 -4.33 -27.39
N ASP A 4 6.98 -3.75 -27.91
CA ASP A 4 6.67 -2.34 -27.74
C ASP A 4 5.49 -2.15 -26.77
N PHE A 5 5.75 -1.45 -25.66
CA PHE A 5 4.77 -1.14 -24.62
C PHE A 5 4.44 0.37 -24.57
N SER A 6 4.91 1.16 -25.53
CA SER A 6 4.89 2.63 -25.47
C SER A 6 3.48 3.22 -25.28
N GLU A 7 2.47 2.63 -25.95
CA GLU A 7 1.07 3.05 -25.83
C GLU A 7 0.54 2.87 -24.39
N PHE A 8 0.76 1.68 -23.83
CA PHE A 8 0.35 1.35 -22.47
C PHE A 8 1.10 2.17 -21.44
N PHE A 9 2.40 2.43 -21.64
CA PHE A 9 3.19 3.30 -20.77
C PHE A 9 2.67 4.74 -20.77
N ARG A 10 2.28 5.29 -21.93
CA ARG A 10 1.67 6.62 -22.00
C ARG A 10 0.35 6.69 -21.24
N ARG A 11 -0.49 5.67 -21.34
CA ARG A 11 -1.77 5.59 -20.59
C ARG A 11 -1.55 5.42 -19.10
N TYR A 12 -0.56 4.60 -18.72
CA TYR A 12 -0.16 4.44 -17.33
C TYR A 12 0.40 5.75 -16.74
N GLU A 13 1.18 6.51 -17.50
CA GLU A 13 1.66 7.84 -17.09
C GLU A 13 0.51 8.85 -16.88
N ALA A 14 -0.59 8.73 -17.63
CA ALA A 14 -1.81 9.52 -17.37
C ALA A 14 -2.45 9.15 -16.02
N ILE A 15 -2.50 7.85 -15.66
CA ILE A 15 -2.98 7.39 -14.34
C ILE A 15 -2.07 7.91 -13.22
N ILE A 16 -0.74 7.88 -13.43
CA ILE A 16 0.23 8.47 -12.51
C ILE A 16 -0.04 9.97 -12.32
N ALA A 17 -0.27 10.71 -13.40
CA ALA A 17 -0.52 12.15 -13.33
C ALA A 17 -1.80 12.46 -12.55
N GLU A 18 -2.86 11.67 -12.73
CA GLU A 18 -4.09 11.77 -11.92
C GLU A 18 -3.78 11.52 -10.42
N ALA A 19 -3.00 10.49 -10.10
CA ALA A 19 -2.63 10.18 -8.72
C ALA A 19 -1.80 11.31 -8.08
N ASP A 20 -0.86 11.90 -8.83
CA ASP A 20 -0.07 13.05 -8.38
C ASP A 20 -0.95 14.29 -8.17
N GLN A 21 -1.93 14.55 -9.04
CA GLN A 21 -2.89 15.65 -8.88
C GLN A 21 -3.74 15.49 -7.62
N VAL A 22 -4.23 14.28 -7.35
CA VAL A 22 -4.99 13.98 -6.13
C VAL A 22 -4.13 14.19 -4.89
N PHE A 23 -2.90 13.67 -4.89
CA PHE A 23 -1.96 13.87 -3.79
C PHE A 23 -1.69 15.36 -3.52
N ASN A 24 -1.40 16.13 -4.57
CA ASN A 24 -1.13 17.56 -4.46
C ASN A 24 -2.36 18.33 -3.95
N THR A 25 -3.56 17.98 -4.39
CA THR A 25 -4.80 18.59 -3.89
C THR A 25 -4.97 18.40 -2.38
N VAL A 26 -4.67 17.20 -1.86
CA VAL A 26 -4.72 16.93 -0.42
C VAL A 26 -3.60 17.67 0.31
N LYS A 27 -2.39 17.68 -0.25
CA LYS A 27 -1.23 18.39 0.32
C LYS A 27 -1.47 19.89 0.44
N GLU A 28 -2.08 20.52 -0.57
CA GLU A 28 -2.41 21.96 -0.54
C GLU A 28 -3.45 22.30 0.54
N ARG A 29 -4.43 21.42 0.75
CA ARG A 29 -5.51 21.63 1.72
C ARG A 29 -5.14 21.27 3.15
N TYR A 30 -4.23 20.31 3.33
CA TYR A 30 -3.84 19.72 4.61
C TYR A 30 -2.32 19.64 4.75
N ALA A 31 -1.62 20.75 4.50
CA ALA A 31 -0.16 20.81 4.49
C ALA A 31 0.48 20.33 5.79
N ASP A 32 -0.13 20.66 6.95
CA ASP A 32 0.37 20.25 8.27
C ASP A 32 0.25 18.73 8.51
N ASN A 33 -0.67 18.07 7.81
CA ASN A 33 -0.92 16.63 7.93
C ASN A 33 -0.07 15.82 6.92
N VAL A 34 0.20 16.36 5.74
CA VAL A 34 0.99 15.67 4.70
C VAL A 34 2.49 15.92 4.90
N ARG A 35 3.13 15.00 5.62
CA ARG A 35 4.59 15.02 5.89
C ARG A 35 5.43 14.25 4.86
N CYS A 36 4.83 13.85 3.75
CA CYS A 36 5.51 13.09 2.71
C CYS A 36 6.35 14.03 1.82
N GLU A 37 7.66 13.75 1.77
CA GLU A 37 8.63 14.47 0.97
C GLU A 37 9.73 13.51 0.45
N LYS A 38 10.59 13.99 -0.45
CA LYS A 38 11.73 13.21 -0.92
C LYS A 38 12.67 12.94 0.26
N GLY A 39 12.98 11.68 0.52
CA GLY A 39 13.72 11.24 1.72
C GLY A 39 12.82 10.66 2.82
N CYS A 40 11.49 10.82 2.73
CA CYS A 40 10.57 10.06 3.55
C CYS A 40 10.49 8.61 3.04
N CYS A 41 11.14 7.69 3.75
CA CYS A 41 11.28 6.28 3.34
C CYS A 41 10.19 5.33 3.90
N ASP A 42 9.08 5.84 4.46
CA ASP A 42 8.09 4.95 5.11
C ASP A 42 7.45 3.95 4.14
N CYS A 43 7.06 4.43 2.95
CA CYS A 43 6.54 3.58 1.88
C CYS A 43 7.58 2.59 1.34
N CYS A 44 8.88 2.90 1.45
CA CYS A 44 9.97 2.05 1.00
C CYS A 44 10.21 0.85 1.92
N HIS A 45 9.45 0.72 3.00
CA HIS A 45 9.47 -0.45 3.87
C HIS A 45 8.10 -1.16 3.91
N ALA A 46 7.11 -0.68 3.16
CA ALA A 46 5.80 -1.31 3.08
C ALA A 46 5.84 -2.49 2.10
N LEU A 47 5.12 -3.57 2.42
CA LEU A 47 4.92 -4.69 1.52
C LEU A 47 3.70 -4.40 0.62
N PHE A 48 3.91 -4.42 -0.69
CA PHE A 48 2.87 -4.23 -1.70
C PHE A 48 3.30 -4.91 -3.00
N ASP A 49 2.33 -5.21 -3.84
CA ASP A 49 2.54 -5.77 -5.17
C ASP A 49 2.16 -4.74 -6.26
N LEU A 50 2.72 -4.93 -7.45
CA LEU A 50 2.52 -4.13 -8.65
C LEU A 50 1.64 -4.91 -9.63
N THR A 51 0.76 -4.20 -10.32
CA THR A 51 0.09 -4.78 -11.50
C THR A 51 1.09 -5.03 -12.64
N LEU A 52 0.74 -5.87 -13.62
CA LEU A 52 1.62 -6.19 -14.75
C LEU A 52 2.14 -4.93 -15.46
N VAL A 53 1.26 -3.96 -15.75
CA VAL A 53 1.66 -2.71 -16.42
C VAL A 53 2.65 -1.89 -15.58
N GLU A 54 2.47 -1.84 -14.26
CA GLU A 54 3.39 -1.17 -13.35
C GLU A 54 4.75 -1.89 -13.30
N ALA A 55 4.74 -3.22 -13.27
CA ALA A 55 5.94 -4.03 -13.23
C ALA A 55 6.77 -3.88 -14.51
N LEU A 56 6.13 -3.95 -15.68
CA LEU A 56 6.77 -3.71 -16.98
C LEU A 56 7.32 -2.28 -17.08
N TYR A 57 6.55 -1.28 -16.66
CA TYR A 57 6.99 0.11 -16.68
C TYR A 57 8.21 0.33 -15.78
N LEU A 58 8.18 -0.22 -14.56
CA LEU A 58 9.28 -0.11 -13.61
C LEU A 58 10.54 -0.79 -14.15
N ASN A 59 10.40 -2.01 -14.68
CA ASN A 59 11.50 -2.80 -15.25
C ASN A 59 12.14 -2.07 -16.45
N ALA A 60 11.33 -1.60 -17.40
CA ALA A 60 11.82 -0.88 -18.58
C ALA A 60 12.62 0.38 -18.20
N ASN A 61 12.10 1.18 -17.25
CA ASN A 61 12.80 2.37 -16.77
C ASN A 61 14.05 2.02 -15.95
N PHE A 62 14.04 0.90 -15.23
CA PHE A 62 15.21 0.41 -14.47
C PHE A 62 16.33 0.00 -15.42
N LEU A 63 16.04 -0.83 -16.42
CA LEU A 63 17.00 -1.28 -17.43
C LEU A 63 17.56 -0.13 -18.27
N GLY A 64 16.74 0.88 -18.58
CA GLY A 64 17.18 2.08 -19.29
C GLY A 64 18.06 3.03 -18.46
N ARG A 65 17.95 2.99 -17.12
CA ARG A 65 18.63 3.93 -16.22
C ARG A 65 19.88 3.38 -15.56
N PHE A 66 19.93 2.08 -15.29
CA PHE A 66 21.02 1.46 -14.51
C PHE A 66 21.76 0.40 -15.33
N SER A 67 23.09 0.46 -15.25
CA SER A 67 23.99 -0.54 -15.84
C SER A 67 25.18 -0.83 -14.92
N GLY A 68 25.92 -1.90 -15.21
CA GLY A 68 27.11 -2.30 -14.46
C GLY A 68 26.88 -2.42 -12.95
N LYS A 69 27.83 -1.90 -12.16
CA LYS A 69 27.83 -2.02 -10.69
C LYS A 69 26.57 -1.45 -10.02
N ALA A 70 26.03 -0.35 -10.54
CA ALA A 70 24.84 0.27 -9.98
C ALA A 70 23.60 -0.62 -10.14
N LYS A 71 23.48 -1.29 -11.30
CA LYS A 71 22.43 -2.28 -11.56
C LYS A 71 22.60 -3.49 -10.63
N SER A 72 23.80 -4.04 -10.52
CA SER A 72 24.10 -5.19 -9.64
C SER A 72 23.72 -4.92 -8.19
N ALA A 73 24.08 -3.75 -7.64
CA ALA A 73 23.74 -3.39 -6.27
C ALA A 73 22.23 -3.25 -6.01
N VAL A 74 21.43 -2.88 -7.01
CA VAL A 74 19.96 -2.89 -6.90
C VAL A 74 19.42 -4.33 -6.94
N LEU A 75 19.96 -5.16 -7.84
CA LEU A 75 19.54 -6.56 -7.98
C LEU A 75 19.90 -7.41 -6.76
N GLU A 76 21.04 -7.17 -6.12
CA GLU A 76 21.42 -7.82 -4.85
C GLU A 76 20.39 -7.50 -3.75
N ARG A 77 20.00 -6.23 -3.60
CA ARG A 77 18.93 -5.83 -2.68
C ARG A 77 17.57 -6.43 -3.06
N ALA A 78 17.33 -6.63 -4.35
CA ALA A 78 16.11 -7.27 -4.84
C ALA A 78 16.05 -8.75 -4.44
N ASP A 79 17.15 -9.50 -4.60
CA ASP A 79 17.27 -10.89 -4.16
C ASP A 79 17.08 -11.02 -2.64
N GLU A 80 17.71 -10.15 -1.85
CA GLU A 80 17.52 -10.13 -0.39
C GLU A 80 16.06 -9.90 0.02
N ALA A 81 15.41 -8.91 -0.59
CA ALA A 81 14.00 -8.60 -0.34
C ALA A 81 13.09 -9.77 -0.74
N ASP A 82 13.34 -10.38 -1.89
CA ASP A 82 12.54 -11.48 -2.41
C ASP A 82 12.65 -12.73 -1.53
N ARG A 83 13.87 -13.09 -1.10
CA ARG A 83 14.10 -14.19 -0.14
C ARG A 83 13.36 -13.96 1.18
N LEU A 84 13.33 -12.72 1.65
CA LEU A 84 12.57 -12.38 2.86
C LEU A 84 11.07 -12.54 2.64
N VAL A 85 10.52 -12.01 1.55
CA VAL A 85 9.10 -12.15 1.19
C VAL A 85 8.72 -13.61 1.00
N HIS A 86 9.56 -14.41 0.34
CA HIS A 86 9.33 -15.84 0.16
C HIS A 86 9.26 -16.58 1.51
N ARG A 87 10.17 -16.28 2.45
CA ARG A 87 10.12 -16.88 3.80
C ARG A 87 8.82 -16.50 4.52
N LEU A 88 8.45 -15.22 4.49
CA LEU A 88 7.22 -14.72 5.12
C LEU A 88 5.96 -15.38 4.53
N LYS A 89 5.88 -15.49 3.20
CA LYS A 89 4.76 -16.17 2.52
C LYS A 89 4.70 -17.65 2.91
N ARG A 90 5.85 -18.34 2.98
CA ARG A 90 5.94 -19.74 3.41
C ARG A 90 5.46 -19.93 4.85
N ASP A 91 5.90 -19.08 5.77
CA ASP A 91 5.54 -19.16 7.18
C ASP A 91 4.06 -18.84 7.40
N ALA A 92 3.55 -17.82 6.69
CA ALA A 92 2.12 -17.49 6.68
C ALA A 92 1.27 -18.65 6.16
N PHE A 93 1.69 -19.31 5.08
CA PHE A 93 0.97 -20.47 4.52
C PHE A 93 0.95 -21.66 5.50
N LYS A 94 2.08 -21.96 6.14
CA LYS A 94 2.14 -23.00 7.19
C LYS A 94 1.20 -22.69 8.36
N ALA A 95 1.18 -21.44 8.83
CA ALA A 95 0.29 -21.02 9.90
C ALA A 95 -1.19 -21.22 9.52
N VAL A 96 -1.60 -20.93 8.27
CA VAL A 96 -2.96 -21.23 7.79
C VAL A 96 -3.24 -22.74 7.86
N GLN A 97 -2.29 -23.57 7.41
CA GLN A 97 -2.45 -25.04 7.43
C GLN A 97 -2.55 -25.60 8.86
N GLU A 98 -1.86 -24.98 9.82
CA GLU A 98 -1.91 -25.33 11.24
C GLU A 98 -3.17 -24.79 11.96
N GLY A 99 -4.09 -24.16 11.22
CA GLY A 99 -5.40 -23.74 11.72
C GLY A 99 -5.45 -22.31 12.28
N ALA A 100 -4.42 -21.49 12.08
CA ALA A 100 -4.49 -20.09 12.45
C ALA A 100 -5.50 -19.32 11.57
N LYS A 101 -6.18 -18.35 12.16
CA LYS A 101 -7.20 -17.56 11.46
C LYS A 101 -6.54 -16.68 10.41
N SER A 102 -7.07 -16.72 9.19
CA SER A 102 -6.55 -15.94 8.05
C SER A 102 -6.49 -14.44 8.35
N GLN A 103 -7.43 -13.90 9.13
CA GLN A 103 -7.45 -12.49 9.53
C GLN A 103 -6.24 -12.10 10.39
N ASP A 104 -5.84 -12.96 11.32
CA ASP A 104 -4.70 -12.70 12.21
C ASP A 104 -3.38 -12.75 11.43
N ILE A 105 -3.27 -13.68 10.47
CA ILE A 105 -2.12 -13.80 9.56
C ILE A 105 -2.02 -12.56 8.67
N LEU A 106 -3.13 -12.10 8.08
CA LEU A 106 -3.16 -10.86 7.29
C LEU A 106 -2.72 -9.65 8.14
N ALA A 107 -3.21 -9.55 9.38
CA ALA A 107 -2.83 -8.48 10.30
C ALA A 107 -1.35 -8.53 10.70
N GLN A 108 -0.75 -9.72 10.79
CA GLN A 108 0.68 -9.89 11.02
C GLN A 108 1.49 -9.49 9.79
N MET A 109 1.10 -9.97 8.60
CA MET A 109 1.74 -9.63 7.33
C MET A 109 1.71 -8.12 7.06
N ALA A 110 0.61 -7.43 7.39
CA ALA A 110 0.49 -5.98 7.26
C ALA A 110 1.49 -5.18 8.13
N LYS A 111 2.04 -5.77 9.19
CA LYS A 111 3.05 -5.15 10.05
C LYS A 111 4.47 -5.44 9.60
N VAL A 112 4.65 -6.41 8.69
CA VAL A 112 5.97 -6.77 8.19
C VAL A 112 6.53 -5.60 7.38
N ARG A 113 7.80 -5.30 7.64
CA ARG A 113 8.54 -4.27 6.93
C ARG A 113 9.66 -4.89 6.12
N VAL A 114 9.57 -4.80 4.80
CA VAL A 114 10.58 -5.29 3.86
C VAL A 114 11.18 -4.09 3.15
N ARG A 115 12.51 -3.96 3.18
CA ARG A 115 13.20 -2.86 2.50
C ARG A 115 13.00 -2.99 0.99
N CYS A 116 12.53 -1.91 0.36
CA CYS A 116 12.41 -1.80 -1.09
C CYS A 116 13.81 -1.80 -1.74
N PRO A 117 14.02 -2.56 -2.82
CA PRO A 117 15.31 -2.62 -3.52
C PRO A 117 15.77 -1.29 -4.10
N LEU A 118 14.83 -0.36 -4.34
CA LEU A 118 15.11 0.97 -4.89
C LEU A 118 15.44 2.01 -3.83
N LEU A 119 15.40 1.67 -2.53
CA LEU A 119 15.78 2.57 -1.45
C LEU A 119 17.30 2.60 -1.30
N ASP A 120 17.93 3.73 -1.57
CA ASP A 120 19.37 3.91 -1.33
C ASP A 120 19.71 4.03 0.16
N ASP A 121 20.99 4.19 0.47
CA ASP A 121 21.48 4.27 1.85
C ASP A 121 21.26 5.65 2.49
N ASN A 122 20.95 6.66 1.67
CA ASN A 122 20.57 8.00 2.13
C ASN A 122 19.07 8.12 2.43
N GLY A 123 18.30 7.03 2.28
CA GLY A 123 16.86 7.00 2.49
C GLY A 123 16.04 7.56 1.32
N ALA A 124 16.65 7.74 0.14
CA ALA A 124 15.99 8.21 -1.06
C ALA A 124 15.69 7.07 -2.05
N CYS A 125 14.56 7.18 -2.75
CA CYS A 125 14.25 6.24 -3.83
C CYS A 125 15.07 6.58 -5.07
N LEU A 126 15.80 5.60 -5.60
CA LEU A 126 16.61 5.69 -6.82
C LEU A 126 15.79 5.98 -8.08
N MET A 127 14.49 5.70 -8.05
CA MET A 127 13.54 5.91 -9.14
C MET A 127 12.34 6.75 -8.67
N TYR A 128 12.61 7.80 -7.90
CA TYR A 128 11.55 8.63 -7.30
C TYR A 128 10.55 9.21 -8.31
N ASP A 129 11.02 9.55 -9.51
CA ASP A 129 10.23 10.07 -10.64
C ASP A 129 9.39 8.99 -11.33
N LYS A 130 9.79 7.72 -11.21
CA LYS A 130 9.13 6.55 -11.82
C LYS A 130 8.46 5.65 -10.77
N ARG A 131 8.05 6.24 -9.65
CA ARG A 131 7.37 5.54 -8.55
C ARG A 131 6.02 4.95 -9.01
N PRO A 132 5.67 3.73 -8.55
CA PRO A 132 4.34 3.15 -8.69
C PRO A 132 3.25 4.00 -8.04
N VAL A 133 1.99 3.75 -8.41
CA VAL A 133 0.83 4.49 -7.89
C VAL A 133 0.77 4.42 -6.37
N THR A 134 0.92 3.22 -5.80
CA THR A 134 0.89 2.99 -4.35
C THR A 134 1.88 3.88 -3.60
N CYS A 135 3.09 4.09 -4.13
CA CYS A 135 4.10 4.93 -3.51
C CYS A 135 3.79 6.44 -3.60
N ARG A 136 3.00 6.87 -4.60
CA ARG A 136 2.64 8.28 -4.82
C ARG A 136 1.55 8.73 -3.86
N ILE A 137 0.56 7.88 -3.63
CA ILE A 137 -0.58 8.20 -2.77
C ILE A 137 -0.38 7.78 -1.30
N TYR A 138 0.69 7.07 -0.96
CA TYR A 138 0.95 6.55 0.40
C TYR A 138 0.87 7.63 1.50
N GLY A 139 1.27 8.85 1.18
CA GLY A 139 1.33 9.96 2.15
C GLY A 139 -0.02 10.64 2.44
N VAL A 140 -1.10 10.26 1.75
CA VAL A 140 -2.45 10.81 1.94
C VAL A 140 -3.42 9.70 2.39
N PRO A 141 -4.58 10.04 2.99
CA PRO A 141 -5.55 9.03 3.39
C PRO A 141 -6.07 8.26 2.18
N THR A 142 -6.03 6.94 2.24
CA THR A 142 -6.55 6.04 1.21
C THR A 142 -7.70 5.19 1.75
N ALA A 143 -8.64 4.81 0.89
CA ALA A 143 -9.74 3.91 1.20
C ALA A 143 -9.51 2.61 0.43
N ILE A 144 -9.53 1.50 1.17
CA ILE A 144 -9.42 0.13 0.63
C ILE A 144 -10.57 -0.66 1.25
N GLY A 145 -11.47 -1.20 0.42
CA GLY A 145 -12.64 -1.96 0.91
C GLY A 145 -13.53 -1.13 1.84
N GLY A 146 -13.61 0.19 1.62
CA GLY A 146 -14.37 1.13 2.44
C GLY A 146 -13.72 1.52 3.77
N GLN A 147 -12.54 0.99 4.10
CA GLN A 147 -11.78 1.36 5.31
C GLN A 147 -10.70 2.38 4.99
N ALA A 148 -10.59 3.42 5.82
CA ALA A 148 -9.58 4.45 5.67
C ALA A 148 -8.24 4.03 6.29
N HIS A 149 -7.16 4.20 5.54
CA HIS A 149 -5.78 3.93 5.93
C HIS A 149 -4.93 5.19 5.75
N THR A 150 -3.99 5.39 6.68
CA THR A 150 -3.08 6.54 6.66
C THR A 150 -1.67 6.07 7.00
N CYS A 151 -0.65 6.66 6.37
CA CYS A 151 0.75 6.45 6.72
C CYS A 151 1.01 6.80 8.19
N GLY A 152 1.78 5.96 8.90
CA GLY A 152 2.10 6.16 10.32
C GLY A 152 2.95 7.41 10.62
N LYS A 153 3.62 7.97 9.60
CA LYS A 153 4.37 9.22 9.71
C LYS A 153 3.55 10.45 9.35
N SER A 154 2.35 10.28 8.78
CA SER A 154 1.47 11.41 8.46
C SER A 154 0.88 12.04 9.72
N GLY A 155 0.47 13.30 9.64
CA GLY A 155 -0.21 14.01 10.71
C GLY A 155 -1.73 13.81 10.71
N PHE A 156 -2.27 12.85 9.97
CA PHE A 156 -3.72 12.59 9.94
C PHE A 156 -4.18 11.91 11.23
N GLU A 157 -5.15 12.51 11.89
CA GLU A 157 -5.70 12.00 13.15
C GLU A 157 -6.90 11.08 12.92
N LYS A 158 -6.99 9.99 13.69
CA LYS A 158 -8.14 9.07 13.67
C LYS A 158 -9.42 9.79 14.10
N GLY A 159 -10.53 9.53 13.40
CA GLY A 159 -11.85 10.08 13.73
C GLY A 159 -12.15 11.45 13.13
N LYS A 160 -11.18 12.11 12.46
CA LYS A 160 -11.43 13.33 11.69
C LYS A 160 -11.75 13.00 10.24
N ALA A 161 -12.62 13.81 9.63
CA ALA A 161 -12.98 13.67 8.22
C ALA A 161 -11.91 14.33 7.34
N TYR A 162 -11.25 13.53 6.51
CA TYR A 162 -10.30 13.98 5.50
C TYR A 162 -10.72 13.49 4.12
N PRO A 163 -10.30 14.16 3.03
CA PRO A 163 -10.40 13.61 1.69
C PRO A 163 -9.64 12.29 1.61
N THR A 164 -10.32 11.25 1.13
CA THR A 164 -9.77 9.91 1.03
C THR A 164 -9.71 9.48 -0.43
N VAL A 165 -8.55 8.96 -0.84
CA VAL A 165 -8.34 8.43 -2.19
C VAL A 165 -8.86 7.00 -2.25
N TYR A 166 -9.82 6.72 -3.12
CA TYR A 166 -10.32 5.37 -3.35
C TYR A 166 -9.29 4.56 -4.15
N LEU A 167 -8.46 3.77 -3.47
CA LEU A 167 -7.41 3.00 -4.11
C LEU A 167 -7.97 1.90 -5.00
N ASP A 168 -9.08 1.28 -4.59
CA ASP A 168 -9.77 0.23 -5.34
C ASP A 168 -10.05 0.67 -6.79
N ARG A 169 -10.54 1.91 -6.99
CA ARG A 169 -10.83 2.45 -8.33
C ARG A 169 -9.59 2.65 -9.18
N ILE A 170 -8.44 2.98 -8.57
CA ILE A 170 -7.19 3.13 -9.32
C ILE A 170 -6.66 1.75 -9.67
N GLN A 171 -6.76 0.78 -8.76
CA GLN A 171 -6.41 -0.61 -9.03
C GLN A 171 -7.25 -1.19 -10.17
N ASP A 172 -8.56 -0.95 -10.20
CA ASP A 172 -9.44 -1.38 -11.30
C ASP A 172 -8.97 -0.85 -12.66
N LYS A 173 -8.54 0.43 -12.73
CA LYS A 173 -7.96 1.01 -13.95
C LYS A 173 -6.65 0.33 -14.36
N LEU A 174 -5.79 0.03 -13.39
CA LEU A 174 -4.50 -0.63 -13.62
C LEU A 174 -4.67 -2.08 -14.08
N TYR A 175 -5.62 -2.82 -13.49
CA TYR A 175 -6.01 -4.15 -13.94
C TYR A 175 -6.58 -4.11 -15.35
N ALA A 176 -7.53 -3.22 -15.64
CA ALA A 176 -8.09 -3.08 -16.99
C ALA A 176 -7.00 -2.82 -18.05
N LEU A 177 -6.04 -1.93 -17.73
CA LEU A 177 -4.91 -1.67 -18.61
C LEU A 177 -3.97 -2.89 -18.76
N SER A 178 -3.76 -3.66 -17.69
CA SER A 178 -2.96 -4.88 -17.70
C SER A 178 -3.61 -6.01 -18.50
N HIS A 179 -4.93 -6.18 -18.40
CA HIS A 179 -5.70 -7.13 -19.23
C HIS A 179 -5.65 -6.77 -20.70
N GLU A 180 -5.82 -5.49 -21.04
CA GLU A 180 -5.74 -5.02 -22.43
C GLU A 180 -4.34 -5.23 -23.01
N LEU A 181 -3.30 -4.99 -22.20
CA LEU A 181 -1.91 -5.26 -22.57
C LEU A 181 -1.72 -6.76 -22.87
N ALA A 182 -2.14 -7.64 -21.95
CA ALA A 182 -2.03 -9.09 -22.13
C ALA A 182 -2.77 -9.60 -23.37
N ALA A 183 -3.97 -9.06 -23.63
CA ALA A 183 -4.77 -9.40 -24.80
C ALA A 183 -4.12 -8.92 -26.11
N THR A 184 -3.57 -7.71 -26.12
CA THR A 184 -2.92 -7.12 -27.31
C THR A 184 -1.65 -7.87 -27.70
N LEU A 185 -0.91 -8.40 -26.73
CA LEU A 185 0.25 -9.25 -26.97
C LEU A 185 -0.13 -10.63 -27.53
N GLY A 186 -1.41 -11.01 -27.51
CA GLY A 186 -1.85 -12.35 -27.87
C GLY A 186 -1.30 -13.42 -26.92
N SER A 187 -1.20 -13.09 -25.62
CA SER A 187 -0.70 -14.04 -24.62
C SER A 187 -1.60 -15.27 -24.55
N ARG A 188 -0.97 -16.46 -24.47
CA ARG A 188 -1.67 -17.72 -24.16
C ARG A 188 -2.15 -17.80 -22.71
N TYR A 189 -1.62 -16.95 -21.82
CA TYR A 189 -1.96 -16.95 -20.40
C TYR A 189 -3.18 -16.05 -20.16
N THR A 190 -4.31 -16.67 -19.85
CA THR A 190 -5.60 -15.97 -19.62
C THR A 190 -5.56 -15.03 -18.41
N GLU A 191 -4.80 -15.39 -17.39
CA GLU A 191 -4.70 -14.65 -16.12
C GLU A 191 -3.52 -13.66 -16.08
N LEU A 192 -2.79 -13.47 -17.19
CA LEU A 192 -1.60 -12.61 -17.21
C LEU A 192 -1.92 -11.16 -16.78
N GLY A 193 -3.10 -10.65 -17.14
CA GLY A 193 -3.56 -9.33 -16.75
C GLY A 193 -3.84 -9.16 -15.26
N GLU A 194 -4.01 -10.26 -14.52
CA GLU A 194 -4.26 -10.27 -13.06
C GLU A 194 -2.97 -10.40 -12.25
N LEU A 195 -1.84 -10.59 -12.92
CA LEU A 195 -0.57 -10.84 -12.29
C LEU A 195 -0.16 -9.68 -11.37
N LEU A 196 0.09 -10.03 -10.11
CA LEU A 196 0.66 -9.15 -9.10
C LEU A 196 2.12 -9.53 -8.84
N VAL A 197 3.01 -8.54 -8.96
CA VAL A 197 4.45 -8.73 -8.91
C VAL A 197 5.05 -7.82 -7.82
N PRO A 198 5.75 -8.37 -6.82
CA PRO A 198 6.51 -7.55 -5.89
C PRO A 198 7.56 -6.70 -6.62
N PRO A 199 7.89 -5.48 -6.13
CA PRO A 199 8.93 -4.66 -6.73
C PRO A 199 10.30 -5.37 -6.87
N SER A 200 10.63 -6.31 -5.97
CA SER A 200 11.84 -7.13 -6.08
C SER A 200 11.84 -7.97 -7.34
N LEU A 201 10.79 -8.77 -7.53
CA LEU A 201 10.64 -9.66 -8.67
C LEU A 201 10.53 -8.85 -9.97
N ALA A 202 9.78 -7.74 -9.96
CA ALA A 202 9.65 -6.87 -11.14
C ALA A 202 10.99 -6.37 -11.68
N LEU A 203 11.99 -6.14 -10.82
CA LEU A 203 13.33 -5.70 -11.25
C LEU A 203 14.22 -6.86 -11.73
N MET A 204 14.02 -8.06 -11.18
CA MET A 204 14.82 -9.25 -11.50
C MET A 204 14.28 -10.02 -12.71
N THR A 205 13.00 -9.90 -13.02
CA THR A 205 12.35 -10.62 -14.11
C THR A 205 12.78 -10.09 -15.47
N GLU A 206 13.12 -11.01 -16.37
CA GLU A 206 13.23 -10.75 -17.80
C GLU A 206 11.86 -11.01 -18.44
N TYR A 207 11.21 -9.93 -18.90
CA TYR A 207 9.90 -9.99 -19.54
C TYR A 207 10.03 -10.36 -21.02
N SER A 208 10.47 -11.59 -21.28
CA SER A 208 10.63 -12.15 -22.62
C SER A 208 9.29 -12.52 -23.27
N GLU A 209 9.30 -12.78 -24.58
CA GLU A 209 8.15 -13.34 -25.31
C GLU A 209 7.65 -14.64 -24.64
N GLU A 210 8.57 -15.48 -24.15
CA GLU A 210 8.25 -16.71 -23.43
C GLU A 210 7.53 -16.44 -22.11
N TYR A 211 8.07 -15.54 -21.29
CA TYR A 211 7.49 -15.16 -20.00
C TYR A 211 6.08 -14.60 -20.17
N LEU A 212 5.88 -13.75 -21.19
CA LEU A 212 4.60 -13.13 -21.49
C LEU A 212 3.65 -14.06 -22.26
N GLY A 213 4.08 -15.28 -22.60
CA GLY A 213 3.24 -16.27 -23.25
C GLY A 213 2.93 -15.96 -24.72
N ILE A 214 3.80 -15.22 -25.39
CA ILE A 214 3.66 -14.84 -26.80
C ILE A 214 4.14 -16.01 -27.67
N GLY A 215 3.33 -16.38 -28.67
CA GLY A 215 3.64 -17.49 -29.56
C GLY A 215 3.23 -18.87 -29.03
N PRO A 216 3.49 -19.94 -29.81
CA PRO A 216 3.05 -21.29 -29.48
C PRO A 216 3.65 -21.74 -28.14
N ALA A 217 2.89 -22.54 -27.38
CA ALA A 217 3.41 -23.14 -26.16
C ALA A 217 4.70 -23.91 -26.48
N PRO A 218 5.77 -23.76 -25.68
CA PRO A 218 6.93 -24.63 -25.79
C PRO A 218 6.45 -26.07 -25.77
N LYS A 219 7.02 -26.93 -26.63
CA LYS A 219 6.75 -28.37 -26.56
C LYS A 219 7.13 -28.81 -25.15
N GLU A 220 6.19 -29.35 -24.39
CA GLU A 220 6.47 -29.92 -23.07
C GLU A 220 7.55 -30.99 -23.24
N GLU A 221 8.80 -30.65 -22.91
CA GLU A 221 9.73 -31.67 -22.46
C GLU A 221 9.17 -32.13 -21.12
N THR A 222 8.59 -33.33 -21.14
CA THR A 222 8.15 -34.03 -19.95
C THR A 222 9.35 -34.27 -19.05
N VAL A 223 9.70 -33.27 -18.24
CA VAL A 223 10.46 -33.48 -17.02
C VAL A 223 9.53 -34.29 -16.14
N THR A 224 9.70 -35.59 -16.20
CA THR A 224 9.15 -36.56 -15.25
C THR A 224 9.78 -36.24 -13.90
N LEU A 225 9.19 -35.27 -13.21
CA LEU A 225 9.30 -35.17 -11.76
C LEU A 225 8.80 -36.52 -11.24
N LYS A 226 9.74 -37.38 -10.82
CA LYS A 226 9.44 -38.60 -10.06
C LYS A 226 8.41 -38.22 -9.01
N ASP A 227 7.26 -38.89 -9.05
CA ASP A 227 6.22 -38.71 -8.04
C ASP A 227 6.88 -38.69 -6.65
N PRO A 228 6.59 -37.69 -5.80
CA PRO A 228 6.98 -37.79 -4.41
C PRO A 228 6.43 -39.11 -3.87
N PRO A 229 7.24 -39.91 -3.14
CA PRO A 229 6.80 -41.22 -2.69
C PRO A 229 5.47 -41.09 -1.96
N ALA A 230 4.50 -41.88 -2.40
CA ALA A 230 3.15 -41.88 -1.86
C ALA A 230 3.19 -41.87 -0.32
N PRO A 231 2.31 -41.10 0.35
CA PRO A 231 2.23 -41.12 1.80
C PRO A 231 1.97 -42.57 2.23
N LYS A 232 2.89 -43.12 3.04
CA LYS A 232 2.71 -44.46 3.60
C LYS A 232 1.36 -44.50 4.30
N ALA A 233 0.54 -45.47 3.88
CA ALA A 233 -0.76 -45.74 4.45
C ALA A 233 -0.68 -45.76 5.97
N ALA A 234 -1.64 -45.09 6.61
CA ALA A 234 -1.81 -45.09 8.05
C ALA A 234 -1.88 -46.55 8.54
N ALA A 235 -0.95 -46.91 9.42
CA ALA A 235 -1.05 -48.15 10.16
C ALA A 235 -2.34 -48.12 11.03
N PRO A 236 -3.10 -49.22 11.09
CA PRO A 236 -4.35 -49.25 11.84
C PRO A 236 -4.10 -49.05 13.33
N ALA A 237 -5.04 -48.33 13.96
CA ALA A 237 -5.03 -47.98 15.38
C ALA A 237 -4.85 -49.22 16.28
N ALA A 238 -3.79 -49.21 17.08
CA ALA A 238 -3.63 -50.13 18.21
C ALA A 238 -4.42 -49.60 19.42
N PRO A 239 -5.05 -50.48 20.22
CA PRO A 239 -5.97 -50.08 21.28
C PRO A 239 -5.25 -49.47 22.49
N ALA A 240 -5.99 -48.61 23.19
CA ALA A 240 -5.55 -47.89 24.38
C ALA A 240 -5.04 -48.83 25.50
N ALA A 241 -3.91 -48.47 26.08
CA ALA A 241 -3.37 -49.03 27.32
C ALA A 241 -2.93 -47.87 28.25
N PRO A 242 -2.90 -48.10 29.57
CA PRO A 242 -3.35 -47.13 30.58
C PRO A 242 -2.28 -46.13 31.04
N ALA A 243 -2.77 -45.07 31.69
CA ALA A 243 -2.00 -43.99 32.27
C ALA A 243 -0.95 -44.48 33.31
N ALA A 244 0.24 -43.89 33.24
CA ALA A 244 1.33 -44.01 34.20
C ALA A 244 2.11 -42.67 34.26
N PRO A 245 2.87 -42.38 35.33
CA PRO A 245 2.67 -41.17 36.12
C PRO A 245 3.61 -40.00 35.77
N ALA A 246 3.25 -38.84 36.31
CA ALA A 246 3.99 -37.58 36.20
C ALA A 246 5.44 -37.70 36.71
N ALA A 247 6.37 -37.18 35.91
CA ALA A 247 7.78 -36.98 36.26
C ALA A 247 8.10 -35.47 36.29
N PRO A 248 9.13 -35.06 37.07
CA PRO A 248 9.16 -33.77 37.76
C PRO A 248 9.69 -32.61 36.92
N ALA A 249 9.35 -31.39 37.38
CA ALA A 249 9.76 -30.12 36.80
C ALA A 249 11.28 -29.91 36.84
N ALA A 250 11.85 -29.49 35.71
CA ALA A 250 13.23 -29.03 35.58
C ALA A 250 13.34 -27.52 35.90
N PRO A 251 14.52 -27.04 36.37
CA PRO A 251 14.64 -25.82 37.16
C PRO A 251 14.66 -24.52 36.34
N ALA A 252 14.27 -23.43 37.01
CA ALA A 252 14.23 -22.07 36.50
C ALA A 252 15.62 -21.51 36.15
N ALA A 253 15.71 -20.83 35.01
CA ALA A 253 16.86 -20.03 34.59
C ALA A 253 17.00 -18.74 35.45
N PRO A 254 18.22 -18.21 35.63
CA PRO A 254 18.48 -17.10 36.55
C PRO A 254 17.94 -15.75 36.04
N ALA A 255 17.55 -14.91 37.00
CA ALA A 255 16.99 -13.58 36.79
C ALA A 255 17.99 -12.60 36.16
N ALA A 256 17.52 -11.86 35.14
CA ALA A 256 18.20 -10.68 34.60
C ALA A 256 18.07 -9.48 35.57
N PRO A 257 19.08 -8.58 35.64
CA PRO A 257 19.07 -7.47 36.58
C PRO A 257 18.02 -6.41 36.25
N ALA A 258 17.50 -5.79 37.31
CA ALA A 258 16.43 -4.79 37.29
C ALA A 258 16.78 -3.52 36.49
N ALA A 259 15.85 -3.09 35.65
CA ALA A 259 15.89 -1.78 35.01
C ALA A 259 15.64 -0.64 36.03
N PRO A 260 16.29 0.53 35.88
CA PRO A 260 16.10 1.65 36.79
C PRO A 260 14.69 2.25 36.68
N ALA A 261 14.17 2.67 37.83
CA ALA A 261 12.83 3.21 38.02
C ALA A 261 12.56 4.47 37.16
N ARG A 262 11.39 4.53 36.52
CA ARG A 262 10.84 5.72 35.88
C ARG A 262 10.62 6.84 36.93
N PRO A 263 11.05 8.09 36.69
CA PRO A 263 10.66 9.20 37.56
C PRO A 263 9.14 9.46 37.45
N ARG A 264 8.52 9.69 38.61
CA ARG A 264 7.11 10.07 38.77
C ARG A 264 6.78 11.33 37.98
N ALA A 265 5.61 11.32 37.34
CA ALA A 265 5.02 12.48 36.68
C ALA A 265 4.86 13.64 37.66
N GLN A 266 5.42 14.81 37.31
CA GLN A 266 5.15 16.07 37.99
C GLN A 266 3.96 16.76 37.32
N ALA A 267 3.10 17.34 38.16
CA ALA A 267 1.90 18.05 37.78
C ALA A 267 2.22 19.34 36.99
N ALA A 268 1.49 19.58 35.91
CA ALA A 268 1.55 20.81 35.13
C ALA A 268 0.93 22.00 35.89
N PRO A 269 1.46 23.23 35.77
CA PRO A 269 0.90 24.42 36.39
C PRO A 269 -0.36 24.90 35.66
N LYS A 270 -1.31 25.44 36.44
CA LYS A 270 -2.60 25.99 36.00
C LYS A 270 -2.40 27.23 35.11
N ALA A 271 -2.95 27.22 33.90
CA ALA A 271 -3.09 28.39 33.04
C ALA A 271 -4.53 28.92 33.04
N LYS A 272 -4.68 30.25 33.10
CA LYS A 272 -5.93 31.04 33.17
C LYS A 272 -6.74 31.01 31.84
N PRO A 273 -8.05 31.32 31.86
CA PRO A 273 -8.93 31.15 30.71
C PRO A 273 -8.86 32.35 29.74
N GLY A 274 -8.73 32.06 28.45
CA GLY A 274 -8.74 33.05 27.37
C GLY A 274 -9.76 32.70 26.28
N LYS A 275 -10.82 33.52 26.21
CA LYS A 275 -11.82 33.75 25.13
C LYS A 275 -11.98 32.70 24.03
N GLY A 276 -13.14 32.03 24.05
CA GLY A 276 -13.60 31.10 23.00
C GLY A 276 -14.22 31.76 21.77
N MET A 277 -14.30 30.96 20.71
CA MET A 277 -15.22 31.09 19.56
C MET A 277 -16.04 29.78 19.47
N PRO A 278 -17.27 29.82 18.93
CA PRO A 278 -18.39 29.07 19.48
C PRO A 278 -18.38 27.58 19.13
N ALA A 279 -18.62 26.77 20.16
CA ALA A 279 -18.91 25.35 20.05
C ALA A 279 -20.26 25.14 19.35
N CYS A 280 -20.29 24.21 18.38
CA CYS A 280 -21.52 23.64 17.87
C CYS A 280 -22.16 22.84 19.00
N ALA A 281 -23.20 23.40 19.63
CA ALA A 281 -23.95 22.73 20.68
C ALA A 281 -24.83 21.63 20.07
N GLY A 282 -24.70 20.41 20.60
CA GLY A 282 -25.69 19.34 20.41
C GLY A 282 -25.19 18.09 19.70
N CYS A 283 -24.51 17.20 20.44
CA CYS A 283 -24.52 15.76 20.15
C CYS A 283 -24.29 15.00 21.46
N SER A 284 -25.36 14.48 22.06
CA SER A 284 -25.28 13.46 23.13
C SER A 284 -25.15 12.06 22.50
N PRO A 285 -24.42 11.13 23.14
CA PRO A 285 -24.03 9.87 22.52
C PRO A 285 -25.07 8.79 22.79
N GLU A 286 -26.27 8.87 22.20
CA GLU A 286 -27.26 7.77 22.23
C GLU A 286 -28.40 8.02 21.23
N SER A 287 -28.20 7.65 19.95
CA SER A 287 -29.30 7.32 19.01
C SER A 287 -28.80 6.73 17.68
N LYS A 288 -29.67 5.90 17.11
CA LYS A 288 -29.60 4.96 15.96
C LYS A 288 -29.05 5.49 14.61
N PRO A 289 -28.76 4.60 13.62
CA PRO A 289 -28.00 4.94 12.42
C PRO A 289 -28.83 5.84 11.48
N GLY A 290 -28.52 7.13 11.54
CA GLY A 290 -29.03 8.17 10.65
C GLY A 290 -28.24 9.43 10.96
N GLY A 291 -27.24 9.71 10.12
CA GLY A 291 -26.26 10.78 10.37
C GLY A 291 -26.89 12.17 10.50
N CYS A 292 -26.21 13.05 11.24
CA CYS A 292 -26.54 14.46 11.34
C CYS A 292 -26.60 15.09 9.94
N ALA A 293 -27.76 15.69 9.61
CA ALA A 293 -27.96 16.47 8.40
C ALA A 293 -27.11 17.76 8.48
N GLY A 294 -25.89 17.71 7.94
CA GLY A 294 -25.01 18.88 7.88
C GLY A 294 -23.53 18.58 7.61
N CYS A 295 -23.07 17.36 7.83
CA CYS A 295 -21.69 16.96 7.54
C CYS A 295 -21.65 15.91 6.42
N THR A 296 -21.69 16.36 5.17
CA THR A 296 -21.29 15.53 4.04
C THR A 296 -19.76 15.62 3.86
N PRO A 297 -18.99 14.54 4.11
CA PRO A 297 -17.58 14.54 3.76
C PRO A 297 -17.47 14.63 2.24
N GLN A 298 -16.76 15.63 1.73
CA GLN A 298 -16.49 15.76 0.30
C GLN A 298 -15.53 14.66 -0.13
N SER A 299 -16.07 13.60 -0.73
CA SER A 299 -15.31 12.60 -1.46
C SER A 299 -14.84 13.20 -2.79
N PHE A 300 -13.56 13.04 -3.10
CA PHE A 300 -13.02 13.45 -4.40
C PHE A 300 -13.08 12.27 -5.36
N THR A 301 -13.88 12.43 -6.41
CA THR A 301 -14.01 11.46 -7.49
C THR A 301 -13.09 11.90 -8.61
N ILE A 302 -12.23 10.99 -9.09
CA ILE A 302 -11.37 11.22 -10.25
C ILE A 302 -12.27 11.54 -11.46
N GLY A 303 -12.01 12.67 -12.14
CA GLY A 303 -12.76 13.12 -13.33
C GLY A 303 -13.69 14.33 -13.13
N GLN A 304 -13.84 14.88 -11.93
CA GLN A 304 -14.56 16.13 -11.71
C GLN A 304 -13.59 17.32 -11.59
N ALA A 305 -13.66 18.26 -12.53
CA ALA A 305 -13.02 19.56 -12.40
C ALA A 305 -13.56 20.28 -11.15
N PRO A 306 -12.72 20.98 -10.36
CA PRO A 306 -13.22 21.72 -9.21
C PRO A 306 -14.15 22.84 -9.69
N ALA A 307 -15.38 22.87 -9.16
CA ALA A 307 -16.26 24.01 -9.34
C ALA A 307 -15.55 25.27 -8.84
N LYS A 308 -15.32 26.23 -9.74
CA LYS A 308 -14.76 27.54 -9.38
C LYS A 308 -15.62 28.15 -8.26
N PRO A 309 -15.02 28.72 -7.20
CA PRO A 309 -15.80 29.44 -6.20
C PRO A 309 -16.52 30.61 -6.88
N ALA A 310 -17.83 30.69 -6.64
CA ALA A 310 -18.66 31.77 -7.15
C ALA A 310 -18.08 33.12 -6.73
N LYS A 311 -17.76 33.98 -7.70
CA LYS A 311 -17.42 35.39 -7.46
C LYS A 311 -18.62 36.04 -6.78
N THR A 312 -18.48 36.41 -5.51
CA THR A 312 -19.43 37.30 -4.84
C THR A 312 -19.38 38.66 -5.55
N ALA A 313 -20.51 39.01 -6.17
CA ALA A 313 -20.71 40.26 -6.86
C ALA A 313 -20.50 41.45 -5.91
N GLY A 314 -19.69 42.42 -6.34
CA GLY A 314 -19.45 43.65 -5.62
C GLY A 314 -20.74 44.42 -5.36
N LYS A 315 -20.95 44.81 -4.10
CA LYS A 315 -21.96 45.82 -3.73
C LYS A 315 -21.55 47.17 -4.33
N LYS A 316 -22.23 47.57 -5.41
CA LYS A 316 -22.36 48.99 -5.78
C LYS A 316 -23.30 49.65 -4.76
N SER A 317 -22.80 50.58 -3.96
CA SER A 317 -23.65 51.59 -3.31
C SER A 317 -23.75 52.80 -4.23
N ALA A 318 -24.92 52.96 -4.84
CA ALA A 318 -25.27 54.13 -5.62
C ALA A 318 -25.50 55.33 -4.68
N ALA A 319 -24.84 56.44 -5.01
CA ALA A 319 -25.15 57.76 -4.50
C ALA A 319 -26.59 58.15 -4.88
N SER A 320 -27.35 58.65 -3.92
CA SER A 320 -28.63 59.31 -4.19
C SER A 320 -28.54 60.76 -3.75
N LYS A 321 -28.52 61.65 -4.74
CA LYS A 321 -28.72 63.10 -4.62
C LYS A 321 -30.10 63.36 -4.01
N LYS A 322 -30.15 64.10 -2.90
CA LYS A 322 -31.34 64.82 -2.46
C LYS A 322 -31.16 66.29 -2.89
N ALA A 323 -32.08 66.79 -3.71
CA ALA A 323 -32.15 68.19 -4.11
C ALA A 323 -33.30 68.88 -3.36
N LYS A 324 -32.99 70.09 -2.89
CA LYS A 324 -33.86 71.24 -2.60
C LYS A 324 -34.91 71.14 -1.48
N GLY A 325 -34.68 72.01 -0.51
CA GLY A 325 -35.57 72.56 0.52
C GLY A 325 -34.74 73.60 1.24
#